data_AF-A0A2W8HIF4-F1
#
_entry.id   AF-A0A2W8HIF4-F1
#
_cell.length_a   1.000
_cell.length_b   1.000
_cell.length_c   1.000
_cell.angle_alpha   90.00
_cell.angle_beta   90.00
_cell.angle_gamma   90.00
#
_symmetry.space_group_name_H-M   'P 1'
#
loop_
_entity.id
_entity.type
_entity.pdbx_description
1 polymer ?
#
loop_
_entity_poly.entity_id
_entity_poly.type
_entity_poly.pdbx_seq_one_letter_code
_entity_poly.pdbx_strand_id
1 'polypeptide(L)'
;GAPTGVACSVCPGGVTSGHPVNPLLGAKVLPGETDIALPGPLPFILSRTYSSYRTKTPAPVGSLGPGWKMPADIRLQLRDNTLILSDNGGRSLYFEHLFPGEDGYSRSESLWLVRGGVAKLDEGHRLAALWQALPEELRLSPHRYLATNSPQGPWWLLGWCERVPEADEVLPAPLPPYRVLTGLVDRFGRTQTFHREAAGEFSGEITGVTDGAGRHFRLVLTTQAQRAEEARQQAISGGTEPSAFPDTLPGYTEYGRDNGIRLSAVWLTHDPEYPENLPAAPLVR
;
A
#
# COMPACT_ATOMS: atom_id res chain seq x y z
N GLY A 1 -5.42 13.72 -15.83
CA GLY A 1 -4.63 13.67 -14.59
C GLY A 1 -4.62 12.25 -14.08
N ALA A 2 -3.47 11.75 -13.63
CA ALA A 2 -3.40 10.41 -13.04
C ALA A 2 -4.22 10.35 -11.73
N PRO A 3 -4.83 9.21 -11.37
CA PRO A 3 -5.82 9.13 -10.28
C PRO A 3 -5.24 9.23 -8.86
N THR A 4 -3.92 9.36 -8.70
CA THR A 4 -3.27 9.28 -7.38
C THR A 4 -3.03 10.61 -6.69
N GLY A 5 -3.48 11.74 -7.26
CA GLY A 5 -3.59 12.99 -6.50
C GLY A 5 -2.34 13.40 -5.72
N VAL A 6 -1.15 13.13 -6.25
CA VAL A 6 0.08 13.76 -5.76
C VAL A 6 0.20 15.07 -6.50
N ALA A 7 -0.07 16.17 -5.80
CA ALA A 7 0.29 17.49 -6.26
C ALA A 7 1.80 17.49 -6.52
N CYS A 8 2.18 17.59 -7.79
CA CYS A 8 3.55 17.85 -8.18
C CYS A 8 3.85 19.28 -7.69
N SER A 9 4.57 19.40 -6.57
CA SER A 9 5.03 20.71 -6.07
C SER A 9 6.20 21.26 -6.89
N VAL A 10 6.36 20.90 -8.16
CA VAL A 10 7.44 21.34 -9.04
C VAL A 10 6.93 21.63 -10.45
N CYS A 11 6.46 22.88 -10.59
CA CYS A 11 6.47 23.84 -11.70
C CYS A 11 6.12 23.43 -13.16
N PRO A 12 5.30 24.25 -13.87
CA PRO A 12 5.16 24.17 -15.33
C PRO A 12 6.44 24.67 -16.03
N GLY A 13 6.98 23.88 -16.97
CA GLY A 13 8.14 24.22 -17.81
C GLY A 13 9.46 23.52 -17.43
N GLY A 14 9.46 22.59 -16.47
CA GLY A 14 10.68 21.88 -16.05
C GLY A 14 11.11 20.79 -17.03
N VAL A 15 12.26 20.99 -17.68
CA VAL A 15 12.98 19.99 -18.47
C VAL A 15 13.21 18.73 -17.63
N THR A 16 12.73 17.58 -18.09
CA THR A 16 13.03 16.26 -17.51
C THR A 16 14.45 15.84 -17.86
N SER A 17 15.43 16.36 -17.13
CA SER A 17 16.77 15.76 -17.01
C SER A 17 17.54 16.47 -15.90
N GLY A 18 17.97 15.72 -14.87
CA GLY A 18 19.09 16.14 -14.03
C GLY A 18 18.87 16.00 -12.53
N HIS A 19 19.46 14.93 -11.99
CA HIS A 19 19.78 14.71 -10.57
C HIS A 19 18.64 14.15 -9.71
N PRO A 20 18.56 12.81 -9.57
CA PRO A 20 17.62 12.18 -8.66
C PRO A 20 17.97 12.42 -7.19
N VAL A 21 18.81 13.42 -6.85
CA VAL A 21 19.26 13.66 -5.48
C VAL A 21 18.56 14.89 -4.93
N ASN A 22 17.81 14.72 -3.86
CA ASN A 22 17.26 15.82 -3.08
C ASN A 22 18.39 16.41 -2.20
N PRO A 23 18.83 17.65 -2.44
CA PRO A 23 19.96 18.24 -1.73
C PRO A 23 19.65 18.58 -0.26
N LEU A 24 18.38 18.80 0.08
CA LEU A 24 17.97 19.06 1.47
C LEU A 24 18.02 17.78 2.31
N LEU A 25 17.63 16.66 1.71
CA LEU A 25 17.58 15.36 2.38
C LEU A 25 18.87 14.55 2.21
N GLY A 26 19.76 14.94 1.30
CA GLY A 26 20.93 14.15 0.90
C GLY A 26 20.55 12.79 0.32
N ALA A 27 19.36 12.66 -0.26
CA ALA A 27 18.76 11.37 -0.61
C ALA A 27 18.47 11.24 -2.09
N LYS A 28 18.71 10.06 -2.66
CA LYS A 28 18.29 9.71 -4.01
C LYS A 28 16.79 9.40 -4.02
N VAL A 29 16.02 10.13 -4.80
CA VAL A 29 14.58 9.96 -5.02
C VAL A 29 14.34 9.73 -6.50
N LEU A 30 13.70 8.60 -6.82
CA LEU A 30 13.14 8.37 -8.16
C LEU A 30 11.62 8.57 -8.05
N PRO A 31 11.05 9.50 -8.84
CA PRO A 31 9.61 9.74 -8.83
C PRO A 31 8.85 8.50 -9.30
N GLY A 32 7.54 8.47 -9.03
CA GLY A 32 6.70 7.32 -9.31
C GLY A 32 6.69 6.95 -10.79
N GLU A 33 7.13 5.73 -11.09
CA GLU A 33 7.00 5.09 -12.40
C GLU A 33 5.79 4.16 -12.37
N THR A 34 4.93 4.22 -13.38
CA THR A 34 3.74 3.36 -13.47
C THR A 34 4.08 2.13 -14.30
N ASP A 35 4.02 0.95 -13.69
CA ASP A 35 4.28 -0.32 -14.39
C ASP A 35 3.01 -0.84 -15.07
N ILE A 36 1.85 -0.70 -14.40
CA ILE A 36 0.54 -1.04 -14.95
C ILE A 36 -0.53 -0.08 -14.44
N ALA A 37 -1.38 0.36 -15.37
CA ALA A 37 -2.65 0.99 -15.07
C ALA A 37 -3.66 0.58 -16.15
N LEU A 38 -4.70 -0.15 -15.76
CA LEU A 38 -5.83 -0.41 -16.66
C LEU A 38 -6.96 0.59 -16.34
N PRO A 39 -7.56 1.24 -17.35
CA PRO A 39 -8.62 2.22 -17.11
C PRO A 39 -9.82 1.54 -16.41
N GLY A 40 -10.49 2.29 -15.54
CA GLY A 40 -11.65 1.82 -14.79
C GLY A 40 -11.99 2.76 -13.63
N PRO A 41 -13.18 2.61 -13.03
CA PRO A 41 -13.47 3.23 -11.74
C PRO A 41 -12.52 2.69 -10.66
N LEU A 42 -11.90 3.57 -9.87
CA LEU A 42 -10.88 3.22 -8.87
C LEU A 42 -9.89 2.14 -9.37
N PRO A 43 -9.11 2.45 -10.41
CA PRO A 43 -8.29 1.47 -11.10
C PRO A 43 -7.16 0.97 -10.20
N PHE A 44 -6.84 -0.31 -10.29
CA PHE A 44 -5.57 -0.79 -9.74
C PHE A 44 -4.43 -0.20 -10.55
N ILE A 45 -3.56 0.54 -9.88
CA ILE A 45 -2.35 1.12 -10.45
C ILE A 45 -1.18 0.55 -9.65
N LEU A 46 -0.36 -0.25 -10.31
CA LEU A 46 0.96 -0.57 -9.78
C LEU A 46 1.92 0.51 -10.25
N SER A 47 2.51 1.18 -9.29
CA SER A 47 3.58 2.14 -9.51
C SER A 47 4.67 1.94 -8.49
N ARG A 48 5.90 2.27 -8.85
CA ARG A 48 7.06 2.15 -8.00
C ARG A 48 7.70 3.51 -7.80
N THR A 49 7.90 3.87 -6.54
CA THR A 49 8.73 5.01 -6.16
C THR A 49 9.95 4.50 -5.42
N TYR A 50 11.09 5.17 -5.62
CA TYR A 50 12.30 4.88 -4.84
C TYR A 50 12.71 6.10 -4.02
N SER A 51 13.11 5.86 -2.78
CA SER A 51 13.76 6.86 -1.93
C SER A 51 14.85 6.21 -1.11
N SER A 52 16.06 6.77 -1.16
CA SER A 52 17.15 6.39 -0.26
C SER A 52 17.08 7.12 1.09
N TYR A 53 16.06 7.96 1.30
CA TYR A 53 15.91 8.70 2.55
C TYR A 53 15.49 7.77 3.68
N ARG A 54 16.23 7.82 4.79
CA ARG A 54 16.00 6.97 5.95
C ARG A 54 15.18 7.70 6.99
N THR A 55 13.92 7.30 7.12
CA THR A 55 13.05 7.82 8.18
C THR A 55 13.46 7.23 9.54
N LYS A 56 13.20 7.95 10.63
CA LYS A 56 13.50 7.47 12.00
C LYS A 56 12.68 6.25 12.41
N THR A 57 11.51 6.06 11.80
CA THR A 57 10.55 5.00 12.14
C THR A 57 10.09 4.27 10.87
N PRO A 58 11.00 3.59 10.15
CA PRO A 58 10.67 2.99 8.87
C PRO A 58 9.59 1.91 9.02
N ALA A 59 8.66 1.85 8.07
CA ALA A 59 7.83 0.66 7.89
C ALA A 59 8.68 -0.52 7.41
N PRO A 60 8.19 -1.77 7.56
CA PRO A 60 8.83 -2.93 6.94
C PRO A 60 9.10 -2.72 5.44
N VAL A 61 10.11 -3.41 4.94
CA VAL A 61 10.41 -3.48 3.51
C VAL A 61 9.27 -4.21 2.82
N GLY A 62 8.73 -3.61 1.76
CA GLY A 62 7.64 -4.21 0.96
C GLY A 62 8.17 -5.17 -0.09
N SER A 63 7.27 -5.73 -0.89
CA SER A 63 7.57 -6.73 -1.93
C SER A 63 8.43 -6.22 -3.09
N LEU A 64 8.75 -4.92 -3.15
CA LEU A 64 9.67 -4.35 -4.13
C LEU A 64 11.11 -4.24 -3.62
N GLY A 65 11.35 -4.57 -2.35
CA GLY A 65 12.66 -4.51 -1.72
C GLY A 65 13.03 -3.14 -1.13
N PRO A 66 14.22 -3.03 -0.51
CA PRO A 66 14.62 -1.86 0.26
C PRO A 66 14.63 -0.57 -0.56
N GLY A 67 14.08 0.50 0.00
CA GLY A 67 13.98 1.82 -0.64
C GLY A 67 12.87 1.96 -1.68
N TRP A 68 12.33 0.85 -2.20
CA TRP A 68 11.19 0.86 -3.11
C TRP A 68 9.86 0.78 -2.37
N LYS A 69 8.84 1.44 -2.91
CA LYS A 69 7.47 1.47 -2.39
C LYS A 69 6.44 1.36 -3.50
N MET A 70 5.39 0.61 -3.21
CA MET A 70 4.14 0.61 -3.98
C MET A 70 3.03 1.29 -3.17
N PRO A 71 1.98 1.84 -3.82
CA PRO A 71 0.83 2.44 -3.13
C PRO A 71 0.20 1.53 -2.05
N ALA A 72 0.28 0.22 -2.25
CA ALA A 72 -0.29 -0.76 -1.34
C ALA A 72 0.53 -1.01 -0.06
N ASP A 73 1.74 -0.42 0.04
CA ASP A 73 2.61 -0.47 1.22
C ASP A 73 2.21 0.56 2.29
N ILE A 74 1.20 1.40 2.04
CA ILE A 74 0.70 2.36 3.03
C ILE A 74 0.31 1.61 4.32
N ARG A 75 0.82 2.11 5.44
CA ARG A 75 0.69 1.45 6.75
C ARG A 75 0.64 2.46 7.86
N LEU A 76 -0.21 2.23 8.86
CA LEU A 76 -0.27 3.00 10.10
C LEU A 76 0.38 2.21 11.23
N GLN A 77 1.30 2.78 11.99
CA GLN A 77 1.78 2.22 13.25
C GLN A 77 1.02 2.89 14.40
N LEU A 78 0.53 2.09 15.34
CA LEU A 78 -0.06 2.57 16.59
C LEU A 78 0.99 2.50 17.69
N ARG A 79 1.28 3.65 18.30
CA ARG A 79 2.06 3.77 19.52
C ARG A 79 1.21 4.42 20.59
N ASP A 80 1.64 4.33 21.85
CA ASP A 80 0.84 4.75 23.01
C ASP A 80 0.21 6.14 22.82
N ASN A 81 1.01 7.14 22.42
CA ASN A 81 0.56 8.53 22.28
C ASN A 81 0.69 9.09 20.85
N THR A 82 0.98 8.26 19.84
CA THR A 82 1.26 8.75 18.49
C THR A 82 0.88 7.72 17.44
N LEU A 83 0.34 8.21 16.33
CA LEU A 83 0.07 7.44 15.14
C LEU A 83 1.10 7.81 14.07
N ILE A 84 1.71 6.82 13.43
CA ILE A 84 2.72 7.04 12.38
C ILE A 84 2.24 6.41 11.08
N LEU A 85 1.81 7.24 10.13
CA LEU A 85 1.41 6.80 8.81
C LEU A 85 2.64 6.78 7.89
N SER A 86 2.96 5.61 7.35
CA SER A 86 3.90 5.45 6.24
C SER A 86 3.14 5.62 4.93
N ASP A 87 3.48 6.67 4.18
CA ASP A 87 2.82 6.96 2.90
C ASP A 87 3.37 6.10 1.74
N ASN A 88 2.82 6.28 0.54
CA ASN A 88 3.24 5.56 -0.66
C ASN A 88 4.66 5.91 -1.13
N GLY A 89 5.26 7.00 -0.65
CA GLY A 89 6.64 7.38 -0.89
C GLY A 89 7.61 6.89 0.19
N GLY A 90 7.12 6.15 1.20
CA GLY A 90 7.91 5.64 2.31
C GLY A 90 8.25 6.67 3.38
N ARG A 91 7.61 7.85 3.37
CA ARG A 91 7.78 8.87 4.41
C ARG A 91 6.97 8.52 5.64
N SER A 92 7.45 8.91 6.82
CA SER A 92 6.71 8.82 8.08
C SER A 92 5.99 10.14 8.36
N LEU A 93 4.66 10.09 8.45
CA LEU A 93 3.79 11.20 8.82
C LEU A 93 3.28 10.97 10.25
N TYR A 94 3.41 11.96 11.12
CA TYR A 94 3.07 11.82 12.54
C TYR A 94 1.74 12.50 12.84
N PHE A 95 0.88 11.80 13.55
CA PHE A 95 -0.41 12.28 14.04
C PHE A 95 -0.50 12.03 15.54
N GLU A 96 -1.28 12.86 16.24
CA GLU A 96 -1.67 12.59 17.62
C GLU A 96 -2.48 11.30 17.71
N HIS A 97 -2.57 10.74 18.93
CA HIS A 97 -3.49 9.63 19.17
C HIS A 97 -4.93 10.08 18.90
N LEU A 98 -5.71 9.24 18.22
CA LEU A 98 -7.13 9.48 17.96
C LEU A 98 -7.98 8.47 18.76
N PHE A 99 -8.90 8.96 19.58
CA PHE A 99 -9.98 8.16 20.15
C PHE A 99 -11.00 7.76 19.06
N PRO A 100 -11.84 6.73 19.29
CA PRO A 100 -12.87 6.35 18.34
C PRO A 100 -13.77 7.53 17.95
N GLY A 101 -13.96 7.75 16.65
CA GLY A 101 -14.74 8.85 16.09
C GLY A 101 -13.99 10.18 15.92
N GLU A 102 -12.74 10.28 16.38
CA GLU A 102 -11.92 11.48 16.19
C GLU A 102 -11.18 11.51 14.85
N ASP A 103 -10.84 12.71 14.41
CA ASP A 103 -9.98 12.96 13.26
C ASP A 103 -8.79 13.87 13.58
N GLY A 104 -7.76 13.76 12.76
CA GLY A 104 -6.59 14.64 12.75
C GLY A 104 -6.28 15.09 11.33
N TYR A 105 -6.08 16.39 11.15
CA TYR A 105 -5.69 16.97 9.86
C TYR A 105 -4.25 17.48 9.89
N SER A 106 -3.40 16.90 9.04
CA SER A 106 -2.07 17.44 8.79
C SER A 106 -2.13 18.50 7.70
N ARG A 107 -1.86 19.75 8.07
CA ARG A 107 -1.82 20.88 7.12
C ARG A 107 -0.65 20.80 6.15
N SER A 108 0.52 20.32 6.59
CA SER A 108 1.70 20.20 5.73
C SER A 108 1.53 19.13 4.65
N GLU A 109 0.80 18.05 4.99
CA GLU A 109 0.55 16.92 4.09
C GLU A 109 -0.77 17.03 3.34
N SER A 110 -1.63 17.99 3.71
CA SER A 110 -3.02 18.11 3.24
C SER A 110 -3.76 16.78 3.36
N LEU A 111 -3.66 16.15 4.53
CA LEU A 111 -4.10 14.78 4.78
C LEU A 111 -4.92 14.69 6.06
N TRP A 112 -6.13 14.14 5.95
CA TRP A 112 -6.93 13.72 7.09
C TRP A 112 -6.64 12.27 7.44
N LEU A 113 -6.57 11.99 8.74
CA LEU A 113 -6.64 10.66 9.32
C LEU A 113 -7.85 10.64 10.27
N VAL A 114 -8.77 9.71 10.08
CA VAL A 114 -9.99 9.57 10.87
C VAL A 114 -10.00 8.17 11.48
N ARG A 115 -10.37 8.06 12.75
CA ARG A 115 -10.62 6.77 13.38
C ARG A 115 -12.11 6.47 13.36
N GLY A 116 -12.48 5.25 12.94
CA GLY A 116 -13.88 4.79 13.04
C GLY A 116 -14.36 4.76 14.49
N GLY A 117 -15.65 4.43 14.67
CA GLY A 117 -16.32 4.40 15.97
C GLY A 117 -17.52 5.35 16.08
N VAL A 118 -17.90 6.03 15.00
CA VAL A 118 -19.03 6.96 15.01
C VAL A 118 -19.89 6.80 13.76
N ALA A 119 -21.21 6.81 13.94
CA ALA A 119 -22.14 6.68 12.83
C ALA A 119 -22.07 7.89 11.90
N LYS A 120 -22.03 9.12 12.43
CA LYS A 120 -22.11 10.35 11.65
C LYS A 120 -21.13 11.38 12.21
N LEU A 121 -20.42 12.08 11.33
CA LEU A 121 -19.68 13.29 11.70
C LEU A 121 -20.62 14.49 11.73
N ASP A 122 -20.26 15.52 12.49
CA ASP A 122 -21.03 16.77 12.56
C ASP A 122 -21.29 17.36 11.17
N GLU A 123 -22.46 17.95 10.96
CA GLU A 123 -22.87 18.44 9.63
C GLU A 123 -21.98 19.56 9.09
N GLY A 124 -21.35 20.33 9.98
CA GLY A 124 -20.35 21.35 9.62
C GLY A 124 -18.96 20.77 9.30
N HIS A 125 -18.73 19.48 9.53
CA HIS A 125 -17.44 18.84 9.29
C HIS A 125 -17.18 18.69 7.79
N ARG A 126 -15.96 19.04 7.34
CA ARG A 126 -15.60 19.01 5.91
C ARG A 126 -15.73 17.63 5.27
N LEU A 127 -15.54 16.58 6.06
CA LEU A 127 -15.64 15.19 5.60
C LEU A 127 -17.03 14.57 5.80
N ALA A 128 -18.02 15.31 6.32
CA ALA A 128 -19.31 14.73 6.70
C ALA A 128 -20.00 14.00 5.53
N ALA A 129 -20.06 14.62 4.35
CA ALA A 129 -20.67 14.00 3.16
C ALA A 129 -19.92 12.74 2.72
N LEU A 130 -18.58 12.80 2.70
CA LEU A 130 -17.73 11.68 2.31
C LEU A 130 -17.77 10.54 3.34
N TRP A 131 -17.88 10.87 4.63
CA TRP A 131 -18.08 9.91 5.71
C TRP A 131 -19.40 9.16 5.51
N GLN A 132 -20.49 9.89 5.28
CA GLN A 132 -21.83 9.27 5.10
C GLN A 132 -21.95 8.40 3.85
N ALA A 133 -21.07 8.55 2.87
CA ALA A 133 -20.99 7.65 1.72
C ALA A 133 -20.37 6.28 2.05
N LEU A 134 -19.70 6.13 3.21
CA LEU A 134 -19.12 4.85 3.62
C LEU A 134 -20.19 3.88 4.14
N PRO A 135 -20.03 2.57 3.85
CA PRO A 135 -20.75 1.51 4.55
C PRO A 135 -20.69 1.67 6.07
N GLU A 136 -21.81 1.38 6.74
CA GLU A 136 -21.96 1.57 8.18
C GLU A 136 -20.95 0.78 9.01
N GLU A 137 -20.67 -0.46 8.61
CA GLU A 137 -19.66 -1.32 9.24
C GLU A 137 -18.29 -0.64 9.32
N LEU A 138 -17.88 0.06 8.25
CA LEU A 138 -16.60 0.75 8.21
C LEU A 138 -16.58 1.99 9.13
N ARG A 139 -17.70 2.69 9.23
CA ARG A 139 -17.84 3.89 10.08
C ARG A 139 -17.86 3.52 11.57
N LEU A 140 -18.57 2.46 11.93
CA LEU A 140 -18.76 2.07 13.33
C LEU A 140 -17.56 1.33 13.92
N SER A 141 -16.68 0.75 13.11
CA SER A 141 -15.54 -0.01 13.62
C SER A 141 -14.46 0.89 14.25
N PRO A 142 -14.23 0.83 15.58
CA PRO A 142 -13.22 1.65 16.29
C PRO A 142 -11.78 1.19 16.02
N HIS A 143 -11.62 0.07 15.31
CA HIS A 143 -10.34 -0.53 14.99
C HIS A 143 -9.86 -0.16 13.58
N ARG A 144 -10.69 0.49 12.76
CA ARG A 144 -10.32 0.94 11.42
C ARG A 144 -9.93 2.41 11.45
N TYR A 145 -8.93 2.72 10.63
CA TYR A 145 -8.53 4.08 10.34
C TYR A 145 -8.80 4.36 8.88
N LEU A 146 -9.15 5.60 8.58
CA LEU A 146 -9.43 6.05 7.24
C LEU A 146 -8.59 7.28 6.97
N ALA A 147 -7.92 7.32 5.83
CA ALA A 147 -7.18 8.51 5.44
C ALA A 147 -7.76 9.06 4.13
N THR A 148 -7.71 10.38 3.95
CA THR A 148 -8.03 11.01 2.68
C THR A 148 -7.33 12.35 2.56
N ASN A 149 -6.90 12.72 1.36
CA ASN A 149 -6.33 14.04 1.08
C ASN A 149 -7.36 15.01 0.49
N SER A 150 -8.63 14.59 0.38
CA SER A 150 -9.68 15.36 -0.27
C SER A 150 -11.04 15.08 0.37
N PRO A 151 -11.88 16.11 0.61
CA PRO A 151 -13.27 15.92 1.00
C PRO A 151 -14.13 15.18 -0.06
N GLN A 152 -13.60 14.95 -1.26
CA GLN A 152 -14.26 14.17 -2.32
C GLN A 152 -13.76 12.71 -2.39
N GLY A 153 -12.81 12.34 -1.53
CA GLY A 153 -12.22 11.02 -1.49
C GLY A 153 -11.14 10.76 -2.54
N PRO A 154 -10.74 9.49 -2.73
CA PRO A 154 -11.27 8.33 -2.01
C PRO A 154 -10.83 8.28 -0.54
N TRP A 155 -11.47 7.40 0.22
CA TRP A 155 -10.97 6.92 1.51
C TRP A 155 -9.95 5.82 1.29
N TRP A 156 -8.78 5.94 1.93
CA TRP A 156 -7.84 4.85 2.17
C TRP A 156 -8.25 4.08 3.42
N LEU A 157 -8.62 2.81 3.27
CA LEU A 157 -9.04 1.97 4.39
C LEU A 157 -7.84 1.26 5.03
N LEU A 158 -7.50 1.67 6.25
CA LEU A 158 -6.43 1.10 7.07
C LEU A 158 -7.05 0.14 8.09
N GLY A 159 -6.88 -1.15 7.83
CA GLY A 159 -7.42 -2.25 8.63
C GLY A 159 -6.34 -3.23 9.08
N TRP A 160 -6.74 -4.35 9.66
CA TRP A 160 -5.86 -5.49 9.93
C TRP A 160 -6.22 -6.62 8.96
N CYS A 161 -5.21 -7.36 8.50
CA CYS A 161 -5.40 -8.42 7.51
C CYS A 161 -5.49 -9.82 8.11
N GLU A 162 -5.08 -10.00 9.37
CA GLU A 162 -4.90 -11.35 9.95
C GLU A 162 -6.23 -12.05 10.27
N ARG A 163 -7.37 -11.33 10.27
CA ARG A 163 -8.75 -11.84 10.44
C ARG A 163 -9.72 -10.65 10.42
N VAL A 164 -10.78 -10.63 9.61
CA VAL A 164 -11.92 -9.72 9.87
C VAL A 164 -12.77 -10.41 10.94
N PRO A 165 -12.87 -9.89 12.17
CA PRO A 165 -13.78 -10.42 13.16
C PRO A 165 -15.20 -10.15 12.66
N GLU A 166 -16.08 -11.13 12.81
CA GLU A 166 -17.50 -10.92 12.55
C GLU A 166 -18.04 -9.82 13.48
N ALA A 167 -19.12 -9.15 13.09
CA ALA A 167 -19.65 -8.00 13.84
C ALA A 167 -20.01 -8.33 15.31
N ASP A 168 -20.22 -9.61 15.60
CA ASP A 168 -20.53 -10.19 16.92
C ASP A 168 -19.34 -10.93 17.57
N GLU A 169 -18.18 -10.99 16.92
CA GLU A 169 -17.00 -11.62 17.47
C GLU A 169 -16.42 -10.78 18.61
N VAL A 170 -16.58 -11.28 19.84
CA VAL A 170 -15.92 -10.72 21.03
C VAL A 170 -14.42 -11.00 20.92
N LEU A 171 -13.66 -10.00 20.47
CA LEU A 171 -12.20 -10.04 20.48
C LEU A 171 -11.66 -10.00 21.92
N PRO A 172 -10.83 -10.97 22.31
CA PRO A 172 -9.61 -10.60 23.00
C PRO A 172 -8.40 -11.36 22.44
N ALA A 173 -7.70 -10.71 21.52
CA ALA A 173 -6.28 -10.91 21.24
C ALA A 173 -5.69 -9.53 20.95
N PRO A 174 -4.47 -9.19 21.40
CA PRO A 174 -3.91 -7.88 21.11
C PRO A 174 -3.83 -7.74 19.59
N LEU A 175 -4.67 -6.87 19.02
CA LEU A 175 -4.60 -6.54 17.61
C LEU A 175 -3.18 -6.07 17.31
N PRO A 176 -2.64 -6.37 16.12
CA PRO A 176 -1.31 -5.90 15.78
C PRO A 176 -1.22 -4.38 16.00
N PRO A 177 -0.08 -3.86 16.52
CA PRO A 177 0.12 -2.42 16.77
C PRO A 177 0.33 -1.64 15.46
N TYR A 178 -0.35 -2.06 14.39
CA TYR A 178 -0.31 -1.48 13.08
C TYR A 178 -1.61 -1.76 12.31
N ARG A 179 -1.88 -0.94 11.29
CA ARG A 179 -2.89 -1.17 10.25
C ARG A 179 -2.23 -1.10 8.90
N VAL A 180 -2.72 -1.87 7.95
CA VAL A 180 -2.26 -1.87 6.56
C VAL A 180 -3.37 -1.41 5.65
N LEU A 181 -3.01 -0.91 4.47
CA LEU A 181 -4.00 -0.60 3.45
C LEU A 181 -4.72 -1.89 3.03
N THR A 182 -6.04 -1.88 3.19
CA THR A 182 -6.95 -2.99 2.85
C THR A 182 -7.84 -2.65 1.66
N GLY A 183 -8.02 -1.37 1.36
CA GLY A 183 -8.77 -0.95 0.19
C GLY A 183 -8.93 0.55 0.04
N LEU A 184 -9.59 0.95 -1.04
CA LEU A 184 -10.05 2.29 -1.33
C LEU A 184 -11.57 2.28 -1.45
N VAL A 185 -12.23 3.35 -1.01
CA VAL A 185 -13.65 3.58 -1.26
C VAL A 185 -13.84 4.99 -1.78
N ASP A 186 -14.45 5.16 -2.94
CA ASP A 186 -14.79 6.49 -3.43
C ASP A 186 -16.15 6.96 -2.92
N ARG A 187 -16.47 8.23 -3.18
CA ARG A 187 -17.74 8.84 -2.78
C ARG A 187 -18.98 8.20 -3.40
N PHE A 188 -18.82 7.32 -4.39
CA PHE A 188 -19.92 6.61 -5.05
C PHE A 188 -20.08 5.18 -4.51
N GLY A 189 -19.30 4.80 -3.49
CA GLY A 189 -19.34 3.47 -2.89
C GLY A 189 -18.60 2.40 -3.70
N ARG A 190 -17.87 2.78 -4.76
CA ARG A 190 -17.05 1.83 -5.50
C ARG A 190 -15.81 1.52 -4.67
N THR A 191 -15.33 0.28 -4.77
CA THR A 191 -14.26 -0.22 -3.89
C THR A 191 -13.11 -0.79 -4.70
N GLN A 192 -11.89 -0.54 -4.24
CA GLN A 192 -10.71 -1.32 -4.59
C GLN A 192 -10.26 -2.07 -3.33
N THR A 193 -10.00 -3.37 -3.42
CA THR A 193 -9.67 -4.22 -2.26
C THR A 193 -8.31 -4.86 -2.47
N PHE A 194 -7.43 -4.74 -1.48
CA PHE A 194 -6.13 -5.42 -1.44
C PHE A 194 -6.27 -6.72 -0.66
N HIS A 195 -6.13 -7.84 -1.35
CA HIS A 195 -6.19 -9.18 -0.77
C HIS A 195 -4.82 -9.58 -0.27
N ARG A 196 -4.77 -10.02 0.98
CA ARG A 196 -3.53 -10.45 1.62
C ARG A 196 -3.59 -11.90 2.02
N GLU A 197 -2.44 -12.56 1.91
CA GLU A 197 -2.32 -13.96 2.33
C GLU A 197 -2.54 -14.07 3.84
N ALA A 198 -3.40 -14.99 4.26
CA ALA A 198 -3.81 -15.12 5.66
C ALA A 198 -2.80 -15.95 6.47
N ALA A 199 -2.10 -16.89 5.82
CA ALA A 199 -1.18 -17.81 6.48
C ALA A 199 -0.09 -18.34 5.54
N GLY A 200 0.94 -18.97 6.11
CA GLY A 200 2.04 -19.57 5.35
C GLY A 200 3.18 -18.59 5.07
N GLU A 201 4.02 -18.94 4.10
CA GLU A 201 5.29 -18.23 3.80
C GLU A 201 5.08 -16.76 3.39
N PHE A 202 3.93 -16.44 2.79
CA PHE A 202 3.58 -15.09 2.34
C PHE A 202 2.60 -14.36 3.27
N SER A 203 2.35 -14.87 4.49
CA SER A 203 1.37 -14.30 5.43
C SER A 203 1.52 -12.78 5.61
N GLY A 204 0.44 -12.05 5.39
CA GLY A 204 0.39 -10.58 5.49
C GLY A 204 0.87 -9.83 4.23
N GLU A 205 1.39 -10.52 3.22
CA GLU A 205 1.73 -9.94 1.92
C GLU A 205 0.53 -9.83 1.00
N ILE A 206 0.58 -8.89 0.07
CA ILE A 206 -0.49 -8.70 -0.92
C ILE A 206 -0.31 -9.69 -2.05
N THR A 207 -1.30 -10.56 -2.23
CA THR A 207 -1.32 -11.60 -3.27
C THR A 207 -2.39 -11.35 -4.32
N GLY A 208 -3.30 -10.41 -4.07
CA GLY A 208 -4.26 -10.00 -5.09
C GLY A 208 -4.87 -8.63 -4.88
N VAL A 209 -5.51 -8.12 -5.92
CA VAL A 209 -6.28 -6.87 -5.88
C VAL A 209 -7.57 -7.06 -6.67
N THR A 210 -8.69 -6.61 -6.11
CA THR A 210 -9.93 -6.38 -6.87
C THR A 210 -10.08 -4.89 -7.07
N ASP A 211 -10.15 -4.40 -8.30
CA ASP A 211 -10.35 -2.97 -8.55
C ASP A 211 -11.83 -2.57 -8.61
N GLY A 212 -12.11 -1.27 -8.78
CA GLY A 212 -13.49 -0.78 -8.82
C GLY A 212 -14.28 -1.21 -10.06
N ALA A 213 -13.64 -1.80 -11.07
CA ALA A 213 -14.31 -2.42 -12.22
C ALA A 213 -14.66 -3.90 -11.97
N GLY A 214 -14.23 -4.47 -10.83
CA GLY A 214 -14.40 -5.89 -10.50
C GLY A 214 -13.34 -6.79 -11.11
N ARG A 215 -12.26 -6.23 -11.69
CA ARG A 215 -11.15 -7.03 -12.23
C ARG A 215 -10.32 -7.60 -11.11
N HIS A 216 -9.91 -8.86 -11.23
CA HIS A 216 -9.03 -9.51 -10.26
C HIS A 216 -7.61 -9.60 -10.78
N PHE A 217 -6.69 -9.07 -10.00
CA PHE A 217 -5.26 -9.14 -10.23
C PHE A 217 -4.65 -10.12 -9.24
N ARG A 218 -3.80 -11.02 -9.72
CA ARG A 218 -2.97 -11.89 -8.90
C ARG A 218 -1.54 -11.37 -8.90
N LEU A 219 -1.01 -11.11 -7.71
CA LEU A 219 0.38 -10.73 -7.47
C LEU A 219 1.15 -12.00 -7.09
N VAL A 220 2.08 -12.42 -7.94
CA VAL A 220 2.93 -13.58 -7.70
C VAL A 220 4.14 -13.13 -6.90
N LEU A 221 4.37 -13.79 -5.78
CA LEU A 221 5.47 -13.50 -4.87
C LEU A 221 6.49 -14.64 -4.91
N THR A 222 7.75 -14.31 -4.69
CA THR A 222 8.85 -15.27 -4.55
C THR A 222 9.64 -14.98 -3.29
N THR A 223 10.20 -16.02 -2.67
CA THR A 223 11.13 -15.85 -1.55
C THR A 223 12.57 -15.80 -2.03
N GLN A 224 13.47 -15.34 -1.15
CA GLN A 224 14.89 -15.32 -1.47
C GLN A 224 15.44 -16.73 -1.76
N ALA A 225 15.00 -17.72 -0.98
CA ALA A 225 15.41 -19.11 -1.16
C ALA A 225 14.98 -19.66 -2.52
N GLN A 226 13.74 -19.37 -2.96
CA GLN A 226 13.26 -19.75 -4.29
C GLN A 226 14.11 -19.13 -5.41
N ARG A 227 14.40 -17.83 -5.33
CA ARG A 227 15.24 -17.14 -6.33
C ARG A 227 16.69 -17.66 -6.33
N ALA A 228 17.25 -18.00 -5.17
CA ALA A 228 18.58 -18.58 -5.08
C ALA A 228 18.64 -19.97 -5.74
N GLU A 229 17.60 -20.77 -5.56
CA GLU A 229 17.47 -22.09 -6.20
C GLU A 229 17.31 -21.98 -7.72
N GLU A 230 16.44 -21.09 -8.20
CA GLU A 230 16.29 -20.83 -9.63
C GLU A 230 17.61 -20.39 -10.28
N ALA A 231 18.38 -19.51 -9.60
CA ALA A 231 19.68 -19.07 -10.08
C ALA A 231 20.70 -20.23 -10.18
N ARG A 232 20.68 -21.17 -9.22
CA ARG A 232 21.51 -22.39 -9.29
C ARG A 232 21.14 -23.28 -10.46
N GLN A 233 19.85 -23.52 -10.67
CA GLN A 233 19.36 -24.35 -11.77
C GLN A 233 19.72 -23.75 -13.14
N GLN A 234 19.61 -22.42 -13.26
CA GLN A 234 20.03 -21.71 -14.46
C GLN A 234 21.53 -21.84 -14.72
N ALA A 235 22.38 -21.69 -13.69
CA ALA A 235 23.83 -21.87 -13.82
C ALA A 235 24.20 -23.29 -14.27
N ILE A 236 23.57 -24.31 -13.70
CA ILE A 236 23.75 -25.72 -14.11
C ILE A 236 23.36 -25.92 -15.58
N SER A 237 22.22 -25.37 -16.01
CA SER A 237 21.74 -25.51 -17.38
C SER A 237 22.54 -24.69 -18.42
N GLY A 238 23.13 -23.58 -17.99
CA GLY A 238 23.87 -22.63 -18.83
C GLY A 238 25.38 -22.90 -18.92
N GLY A 239 25.91 -23.85 -18.14
CA GLY A 239 27.35 -24.14 -18.08
C GLY A 239 28.19 -23.01 -17.48
N THR A 240 27.56 -22.12 -16.71
CA THR A 240 28.19 -20.98 -16.04
C THR A 240 28.50 -21.33 -14.58
N GLU A 241 29.56 -20.73 -14.03
CA GLU A 241 29.86 -20.84 -12.60
C GLU A 241 28.64 -20.46 -11.73
N PRO A 242 28.40 -21.14 -10.60
CA PRO A 242 27.26 -20.85 -9.73
C PRO A 242 27.26 -19.38 -9.35
N SER A 243 26.16 -18.69 -9.66
CA SER A 243 25.93 -17.32 -9.20
C SER A 243 26.06 -17.26 -7.68
N ALA A 244 26.77 -16.26 -7.15
CA ALA A 244 26.81 -15.94 -5.71
C ALA A 244 25.48 -15.32 -5.23
N PHE A 245 24.35 -15.86 -5.68
CA PHE A 245 23.03 -15.43 -5.26
C PHE A 245 22.78 -15.95 -3.84
N PRO A 246 22.63 -15.07 -2.83
CA PRO A 246 22.60 -15.51 -1.44
C PRO A 246 21.30 -16.25 -1.12
N ASP A 247 21.37 -17.30 -0.32
CA ASP A 247 20.18 -18.04 0.14
C ASP A 247 19.31 -17.21 1.09
N THR A 248 19.93 -16.28 1.82
CA THR A 248 19.27 -15.44 2.82
C THR A 248 19.68 -13.98 2.68
N LEU A 249 18.75 -13.07 2.95
CA LEU A 249 19.03 -11.65 3.07
C LEU A 249 19.21 -11.26 4.56
N PRO A 250 19.91 -10.15 4.85
CA PRO A 250 19.92 -9.58 6.20
C PRO A 250 18.48 -9.33 6.67
N GLY A 251 18.12 -9.85 7.85
CA GLY A 251 16.75 -9.72 8.37
C GLY A 251 16.33 -8.28 8.67
N TYR A 252 17.31 -7.39 8.86
CA TYR A 252 17.09 -5.95 9.01
C TYR A 252 17.99 -5.16 8.07
N THR A 253 17.42 -4.12 7.48
CA THR A 253 18.11 -3.13 6.68
C THR A 253 17.88 -1.75 7.29
N GLU A 254 18.58 -0.74 6.78
CA GLU A 254 18.34 0.65 7.14
C GLU A 254 16.94 1.15 6.71
N TYR A 255 16.22 0.37 5.89
CA TYR A 255 14.85 0.62 5.43
C TYR A 255 13.79 -0.17 6.23
N GLY A 256 14.18 -0.86 7.30
CA GLY A 256 13.31 -1.71 8.10
C GLY A 256 13.58 -3.21 7.92
N ARG A 257 12.73 -4.04 8.56
CA ARG A 257 12.78 -5.50 8.46
C ARG A 257 12.49 -5.93 7.02
N ASP A 258 13.33 -6.81 6.47
CA ASP A 258 13.15 -7.40 5.15
C ASP A 258 12.90 -8.89 5.30
N ASN A 259 11.77 -9.37 4.80
CA ASN A 259 11.39 -10.79 4.82
C ASN A 259 11.90 -11.55 3.58
N GLY A 260 12.56 -10.86 2.65
CA GLY A 260 13.08 -11.44 1.42
C GLY A 260 12.01 -11.85 0.41
N ILE A 261 10.77 -11.42 0.60
CA ILE A 261 9.68 -11.65 -0.34
C ILE A 261 9.73 -10.57 -1.42
N ARG A 262 9.59 -10.97 -2.69
CA ARG A 262 9.55 -10.05 -3.82
C ARG A 262 8.41 -10.34 -4.77
N LEU A 263 7.80 -9.29 -5.31
CA LEU A 263 6.87 -9.38 -6.42
C LEU A 263 7.65 -9.84 -7.66
N SER A 264 7.18 -10.91 -8.30
CA SER A 264 7.78 -11.47 -9.52
C SER A 264 6.90 -11.33 -10.75
N ALA A 265 5.58 -11.26 -10.57
CA ALA A 265 4.66 -11.05 -11.68
C ALA A 265 3.30 -10.51 -11.21
N VAL A 266 2.60 -9.84 -12.11
CA VAL A 266 1.18 -9.49 -11.93
C VAL A 266 0.37 -10.04 -13.08
N TRP A 267 -0.71 -10.76 -12.77
CA TRP A 267 -1.64 -11.32 -13.75
C TRP A 267 -3.01 -10.67 -13.59
N LEU A 268 -3.71 -10.43 -14.70
CA LEU A 268 -5.17 -10.25 -14.69
C LEU A 268 -5.79 -11.64 -14.83
N THR A 269 -6.49 -12.08 -13.80
CA THR A 269 -7.07 -13.42 -13.72
C THR A 269 -8.58 -13.45 -13.88
N HIS A 270 -9.23 -12.29 -13.79
CA HIS A 270 -10.65 -12.13 -14.04
C HIS A 270 -10.92 -10.71 -14.55
N ASP A 271 -11.68 -10.60 -15.64
CA ASP A 271 -12.21 -9.33 -16.14
C ASP A 271 -13.72 -9.50 -16.42
N PRO A 272 -14.61 -8.81 -15.69
CA PRO A 272 -16.04 -8.90 -15.90
C PRO A 272 -16.50 -8.42 -17.28
N GLU A 273 -15.79 -7.46 -17.88
CA GLU A 273 -16.14 -6.89 -19.19
C GLU A 273 -15.64 -7.80 -20.33
N TYR A 274 -14.47 -8.42 -20.14
CA TYR A 274 -13.82 -9.27 -21.15
C TYR A 274 -13.39 -10.63 -20.59
N PRO A 275 -14.33 -11.50 -20.16
CA PRO A 275 -13.99 -12.75 -19.46
C PRO A 275 -13.19 -13.74 -20.32
N GLU A 276 -13.39 -13.73 -21.64
CA GLU A 276 -12.70 -14.62 -22.59
C GLU A 276 -11.38 -14.04 -23.15
N ASN A 277 -11.01 -12.82 -22.77
CA ASN A 277 -9.85 -12.10 -23.33
C ASN A 277 -8.78 -11.80 -22.26
N LEU A 278 -8.47 -12.80 -21.44
CA LEU A 278 -7.40 -12.67 -20.45
C LEU A 278 -6.03 -12.79 -21.14
N PRO A 279 -5.02 -12.03 -20.68
CA PRO A 279 -3.69 -12.05 -21.29
C PRO A 279 -2.99 -13.40 -21.06
N ALA A 280 -2.36 -13.92 -22.11
CA ALA A 280 -1.57 -15.17 -22.05
C ALA A 280 -0.24 -15.02 -21.30
N ALA A 281 0.17 -13.78 -21.01
CA ALA A 281 1.39 -13.42 -20.31
C ALA A 281 1.06 -12.50 -19.12
N PRO A 282 1.91 -12.44 -18.08
CA PRO A 282 1.70 -11.49 -17.01
C PRO A 282 1.81 -10.06 -17.53
N LEU A 283 1.08 -9.15 -16.89
CA LEU A 283 1.06 -7.74 -17.21
C LEU A 283 2.36 -7.02 -16.79
N VAL A 284 3.03 -7.54 -15.75
CA VAL A 284 4.33 -7.08 -15.26
C VAL A 284 5.17 -8.29 -14.85
N ARG A 285 6.48 -8.24 -15.08
CA ARG A 285 7.51 -9.16 -14.57
C ARG A 285 8.65 -8.38 -13.93
#